data_AF-A0A2D5PKY4-F1
#
_entry.id   AF-A0A2D5PKY4-F1
#
_cell.length_a   1.000
_cell.length_b   1.000
_cell.length_c   1.000
_cell.angle_alpha   90.00
_cell.angle_beta   90.00
_cell.angle_gamma   90.00
#
_symmetry.space_group_name_H-M   'P 1'
#
loop_
_entity.id
_entity.type
_entity.pdbx_description
1 polymer ?
#
loop_
_entity_poly.entity_id
_entity_poly.type
_entity_poly.pdbx_seq_one_letter_code
_entity_poly.pdbx_strand_id
1 'polypeptide(L)'
;MSETFNLYVVDESLFPASLNGTDEEKYEWLVEKVTTESSLWETLELPTIGFMNSLEALGQIAGSKKFFAVLSYNNSPNNLLGDDPQISGSFGYFTAEMAKDAAMVLEGLQENIERYTDDCAQAVAENAPLSRDTLEYTFFKYLSALQEAASEGKAVAVIHE
;
A
#
# COMPACT_ATOMS: atom_id res chain seq x y z
N MET A 1 16.44 10.66 5.14
CA MET A 1 15.32 10.97 6.05
C MET A 1 14.32 9.83 5.88
N SER A 2 13.69 9.37 6.96
CA SER A 2 12.59 8.40 6.88
C SER A 2 11.31 9.16 6.53
N GLU A 3 10.48 8.56 5.69
CA GLU A 3 9.11 9.00 5.42
C GLU A 3 8.14 8.11 6.19
N THR A 4 6.92 8.61 6.38
CA THR A 4 5.86 7.90 7.09
C THR A 4 4.83 7.42 6.09
N PHE A 5 4.54 6.12 6.10
CA PHE A 5 3.53 5.50 5.26
C PHE A 5 2.42 4.97 6.15
N ASN A 6 1.25 5.58 6.06
CA ASN A 6 0.09 5.24 6.88
C ASN A 6 -0.91 4.40 6.09
N LEU A 7 -1.31 3.25 6.64
CA LEU A 7 -2.33 2.38 6.08
C LEU A 7 -3.61 2.53 6.90
N TYR A 8 -4.67 2.96 6.23
CA TYR A 8 -5.99 3.16 6.80
C TYR A 8 -6.94 2.08 6.30
N VAL A 9 -7.77 1.55 7.20
CA VAL A 9 -8.92 0.72 6.85
C VAL A 9 -10.12 1.64 6.65
N VAL A 10 -10.62 1.68 5.42
CA VAL A 10 -11.59 2.69 4.96
C VAL A 10 -12.84 2.05 4.34
N ASP A 11 -14.01 2.63 4.59
CA ASP A 11 -15.25 2.21 3.94
C ASP A 11 -15.35 2.83 2.54
N GLU A 12 -15.54 2.00 1.50
CA GLU A 12 -15.61 2.47 0.11
C GLU A 12 -16.78 3.42 -0.15
N SER A 13 -17.87 3.28 0.63
CA SER A 13 -19.06 4.12 0.49
C SER A 13 -18.82 5.58 0.85
N LEU A 14 -17.69 5.90 1.48
CA LEU A 14 -17.27 7.28 1.79
C LEU A 14 -16.87 8.05 0.53
N PHE A 15 -16.48 7.37 -0.54
CA PHE A 15 -15.94 8.00 -1.74
C PHE A 15 -17.00 8.12 -2.82
N PRO A 16 -17.22 9.34 -3.39
CA PRO A 16 -18.13 9.50 -4.50
C PRO A 16 -17.54 8.89 -5.78
N ALA A 17 -18.39 8.63 -6.77
CA ALA A 17 -17.95 8.16 -8.08
C ALA A 17 -17.18 9.24 -8.87
N SER A 18 -17.32 10.52 -8.51
CA SER A 18 -16.61 11.65 -9.12
C SER A 18 -16.49 12.82 -8.14
N LEU A 19 -15.35 13.52 -8.17
CA LEU A 19 -15.14 14.81 -7.51
C LEU A 19 -14.88 15.90 -8.55
N ASN A 20 -15.36 17.11 -8.27
CA ASN A 20 -14.99 18.32 -9.01
C ASN A 20 -13.83 19.03 -8.33
N GLY A 21 -13.00 19.71 -9.11
CA GLY A 21 -11.83 20.45 -8.61
C GLY A 21 -10.56 20.06 -9.36
N THR A 22 -9.45 20.72 -9.02
CA THR A 22 -8.11 20.30 -9.46
C THR A 22 -7.66 19.02 -8.77
N ASP A 23 -6.61 18.38 -9.26
CA ASP A 23 -6.14 17.15 -8.63
C ASP A 23 -5.56 17.40 -7.23
N GLU A 24 -4.99 18.58 -6.97
CA GLU A 24 -4.58 19.00 -5.62
C GLU A 24 -5.79 19.11 -4.68
N GLU A 25 -6.86 19.78 -5.11
CA GLU A 25 -8.08 19.94 -4.28
C GLU A 25 -8.71 18.57 -3.97
N LYS A 26 -8.72 17.65 -4.94
CA LYS A 26 -9.20 16.28 -4.74
C LYS A 26 -8.30 15.49 -3.81
N TYR A 27 -6.99 15.64 -3.92
CA TYR A 27 -6.01 14.96 -3.07
C TYR A 27 -6.18 15.40 -1.62
N GLU A 28 -6.21 16.70 -1.36
CA GLU A 28 -6.43 17.25 -0.02
C GLU A 28 -7.75 16.74 0.56
N TRP A 29 -8.82 16.74 -0.25
CA TRP A 29 -10.12 16.19 0.17
C TRP A 29 -10.04 14.70 0.52
N LEU A 30 -9.34 13.88 -0.28
CA LEU A 30 -9.19 12.45 -0.03
C LEU A 30 -8.40 12.19 1.25
N VAL A 31 -7.28 12.90 1.46
CA VAL A 31 -6.46 12.78 2.67
C VAL A 31 -7.28 13.20 3.90
N GLU A 32 -7.97 14.33 3.86
CA GLU A 32 -8.83 14.78 4.96
C GLU A 32 -9.94 13.76 5.27
N LYS A 33 -10.60 13.24 4.24
CA LYS A 33 -11.68 12.26 4.37
C LYS A 33 -11.17 10.95 4.99
N VAL A 34 -10.04 10.43 4.49
CA VAL A 34 -9.43 9.20 5.00
C VAL A 34 -9.00 9.38 6.45
N THR A 35 -8.29 10.47 6.77
CA THR A 35 -7.77 10.71 8.12
C THR A 35 -8.86 10.98 9.16
N THR A 36 -10.00 11.53 8.76
CA THR A 36 -11.10 11.90 9.68
C THR A 36 -12.12 10.78 9.88
N GLU A 37 -12.45 10.03 8.83
CA GLU A 37 -13.57 9.07 8.84
C GLU A 37 -13.13 7.60 8.78
N SER A 38 -11.83 7.34 8.84
CA SER A 38 -11.27 5.99 8.78
C SER A 38 -10.45 5.63 10.01
N SER A 39 -10.04 4.37 10.10
CA SER A 39 -9.16 3.89 11.18
C SER A 39 -7.74 3.73 10.67
N LEU A 40 -6.79 4.49 11.25
CA LEU A 40 -5.37 4.24 11.06
C LEU A 40 -5.05 2.87 11.67
N TRP A 41 -4.58 1.94 10.84
CA TRP A 41 -4.30 0.58 11.27
C TRP A 41 -2.80 0.34 11.46
N GLU A 42 -2.01 0.74 10.47
CA GLU A 42 -0.57 0.53 10.49
C GLU A 42 0.17 1.77 10.01
N THR A 43 1.34 1.98 10.61
CA THR A 43 2.30 3.01 10.21
C THR A 43 3.63 2.34 9.94
N LEU A 44 4.24 2.70 8.81
CA LEU A 44 5.59 2.29 8.46
C LEU A 44 6.50 3.52 8.42
N GLU A 45 7.58 3.49 9.19
CA GLU A 45 8.61 4.53 9.18
C GLU A 45 9.88 3.97 8.53
N LEU A 46 10.11 4.33 7.27
CA LEU A 46 11.31 3.89 6.56
C LEU A 46 11.69 4.84 5.42
N PRO A 47 12.92 4.74 4.88
CA PRO A 47 13.28 5.50 3.69
C PRO A 47 12.41 5.09 2.50
N THR A 48 11.99 6.07 1.69
CA THR A 48 11.17 5.88 0.47
C THR A 48 11.70 4.78 -0.45
N ILE A 49 13.03 4.78 -0.69
CA ILE A 49 13.69 3.78 -1.53
C ILE A 49 13.51 2.37 -0.92
N GLY A 50 13.65 2.24 0.40
CA GLY A 50 13.42 0.97 1.09
C GLY A 50 11.99 0.50 0.93
N PHE A 51 11.02 1.42 0.99
CA PHE A 51 9.60 1.10 0.86
C PHE A 51 9.24 0.67 -0.56
N MET A 52 9.66 1.43 -1.57
CA MET A 52 9.47 1.07 -2.98
C MET A 52 10.08 -0.30 -3.28
N ASN A 53 11.31 -0.55 -2.85
CA ASN A 53 11.98 -1.84 -3.05
C ASN A 53 11.24 -2.98 -2.34
N SER A 54 10.73 -2.75 -1.13
CA SER A 54 9.91 -3.75 -0.42
C SER A 54 8.65 -4.08 -1.19
N LEU A 55 7.93 -3.09 -1.72
CA LEU A 55 6.71 -3.33 -2.51
C LEU A 55 6.99 -4.07 -3.81
N GLU A 56 8.12 -3.78 -4.47
CA GLU A 56 8.56 -4.53 -5.65
C GLU A 56 8.88 -5.99 -5.30
N ALA A 57 9.61 -6.22 -4.21
CA ALA A 57 9.91 -7.56 -3.71
C ALA A 57 8.63 -8.32 -3.34
N LEU A 58 7.69 -7.67 -2.63
CA LEU A 58 6.38 -8.25 -2.30
C LEU A 58 5.61 -8.65 -3.56
N GLY A 59 5.60 -7.79 -4.59
CA GLY A 59 4.99 -8.12 -5.87
C GLY A 59 5.64 -9.34 -6.54
N GLN A 60 6.97 -9.49 -6.45
CA GLN A 60 7.67 -10.68 -6.97
C GLN A 60 7.30 -11.94 -6.20
N ILE A 61 7.29 -11.89 -4.86
CA ILE A 61 6.94 -13.03 -3.99
C ILE A 61 5.49 -13.45 -4.23
N ALA A 62 4.57 -12.48 -4.37
CA ALA A 62 3.17 -12.71 -4.66
C ALA A 62 2.89 -13.19 -6.11
N GLY A 63 3.92 -13.27 -6.97
CA GLY A 63 3.76 -13.67 -8.37
C GLY A 63 3.10 -12.62 -9.28
N SER A 64 2.94 -11.38 -8.79
CA SER A 64 2.32 -10.26 -9.52
C SER A 64 3.24 -9.05 -9.51
N LYS A 65 4.07 -8.93 -10.55
CA LYS A 65 5.03 -7.83 -10.67
C LYS A 65 4.31 -6.49 -10.66
N LYS A 66 4.74 -5.60 -9.76
CA LYS A 66 4.27 -4.21 -9.57
C LYS A 66 2.87 -4.04 -8.96
N PHE A 67 2.14 -5.10 -8.61
CA PHE A 67 0.79 -4.96 -8.06
C PHE A 67 0.77 -4.10 -6.79
N PHE A 68 1.55 -4.47 -5.77
CA PHE A 68 1.64 -3.70 -4.54
C PHE A 68 2.20 -2.30 -4.78
N ALA A 69 3.22 -2.15 -5.62
CA ALA A 69 3.77 -0.83 -5.94
C ALA A 69 2.72 0.10 -6.58
N VAL A 70 1.93 -0.38 -7.56
CA VAL A 70 0.91 0.42 -8.25
C VAL A 70 -0.30 0.70 -7.35
N LEU A 71 -0.68 -0.23 -6.48
CA LEU A 71 -1.81 0.02 -5.59
C LEU A 71 -1.41 0.93 -4.42
N SER A 72 -0.18 0.83 -3.93
CA SER A 72 0.34 1.73 -2.91
C SER A 72 0.75 3.11 -3.46
N TYR A 73 0.92 3.25 -4.77
CA TYR A 73 1.29 4.50 -5.44
C TYR A 73 0.47 4.73 -6.69
N ASN A 74 -0.20 5.88 -6.79
CA ASN A 74 -0.98 6.27 -7.98
C ASN A 74 -2.25 5.42 -8.18
N ASN A 75 -2.88 4.99 -7.09
CA ASN A 75 -4.23 4.46 -7.16
C ASN A 75 -5.13 5.21 -6.19
N SER A 76 -6.32 5.56 -6.64
CA SER A 76 -7.31 6.28 -5.84
C SER A 76 -8.70 5.64 -5.99
N PRO A 77 -9.58 5.77 -4.99
CA PRO A 77 -10.95 5.29 -5.11
C PRO A 77 -11.59 5.88 -6.36
N ASN A 78 -12.30 5.06 -7.15
CA ASN A 78 -12.97 5.45 -8.39
C ASN A 78 -12.10 6.22 -9.42
N ASN A 79 -10.76 6.10 -9.36
CA ASN A 79 -9.82 6.90 -10.16
C ASN A 79 -10.08 8.42 -10.03
N LEU A 80 -10.35 8.89 -8.81
CA LEU A 80 -10.66 10.30 -8.55
C LEU A 80 -9.47 11.24 -8.80
N LEU A 81 -8.25 10.77 -8.55
CA LEU A 81 -7.02 11.50 -8.86
C LEU A 81 -6.59 11.25 -10.31
N GLY A 82 -6.11 12.31 -10.97
CA GLY A 82 -5.48 12.22 -12.29
C GLY A 82 -4.08 11.60 -12.25
N ASP A 83 -3.42 11.59 -13.40
CA ASP A 83 -2.11 10.95 -13.61
C ASP A 83 -0.89 11.81 -13.20
N ASP A 84 -1.09 12.93 -12.48
CA ASP A 84 0.03 13.78 -12.03
C ASP A 84 0.84 13.06 -10.93
N PRO A 85 2.08 12.59 -11.21
CA PRO A 85 2.84 11.79 -10.27
C PRO A 85 3.24 12.52 -9.00
N GLN A 86 3.23 13.86 -8.99
CA GLN A 86 3.52 14.64 -7.78
C GLN A 86 2.38 14.60 -6.76
N ILE A 87 1.15 14.35 -7.24
CA ILE A 87 -0.07 14.34 -6.44
C ILE A 87 -0.51 12.90 -6.22
N SER A 88 -0.67 12.13 -7.29
CA SER A 88 -1.11 10.73 -7.24
C SER A 88 -0.05 9.82 -6.60
N GLY A 89 1.23 10.20 -6.68
CA GLY A 89 2.33 9.41 -6.11
C GLY A 89 2.36 9.38 -4.58
N SER A 90 1.55 10.20 -3.92
CA SER A 90 1.48 10.25 -2.45
C SER A 90 0.23 9.53 -1.89
N PHE A 91 -0.57 8.94 -2.77
CA PHE A 91 -1.79 8.22 -2.41
C PHE A 91 -1.84 6.83 -3.06
N GLY A 92 -2.14 5.83 -2.25
CA GLY A 92 -2.40 4.47 -2.65
C GLY A 92 -3.78 4.01 -2.20
N TYR A 93 -4.33 3.04 -2.90
CA TYR A 93 -5.65 2.49 -2.64
C TYR A 93 -5.77 1.04 -3.07
N PHE A 94 -6.40 0.23 -2.23
CA PHE A 94 -6.83 -1.13 -2.51
C PHE A 94 -8.32 -1.18 -2.29
N THR A 95 -9.09 -1.58 -3.31
CA THR A 95 -10.52 -1.84 -3.11
C THR A 95 -10.73 -2.97 -2.11
N ALA A 96 -11.94 -3.12 -1.57
CA ALA A 96 -12.27 -4.21 -0.66
C ALA A 96 -11.99 -5.60 -1.27
N GLU A 97 -12.28 -5.76 -2.56
CA GLU A 97 -11.97 -6.99 -3.30
C GLU A 97 -10.45 -7.19 -3.43
N MET A 98 -9.71 -6.16 -3.83
CA MET A 98 -8.25 -6.24 -3.94
C MET A 98 -7.58 -6.49 -2.59
N ALA A 99 -8.08 -5.88 -1.52
CA ALA A 99 -7.56 -6.05 -0.17
C ALA A 99 -7.73 -7.51 0.29
N LYS A 100 -8.90 -8.10 0.04
CA LYS A 100 -9.17 -9.51 0.32
C LYS A 100 -8.28 -10.45 -0.48
N ASP A 101 -8.14 -10.23 -1.78
CA ASP A 101 -7.29 -11.08 -2.62
C ASP A 101 -5.82 -10.98 -2.20
N ALA A 102 -5.34 -9.77 -1.94
CA ALA A 102 -3.98 -9.53 -1.47
C ALA A 102 -3.72 -10.17 -0.09
N ALA A 103 -4.67 -10.05 0.86
CA ALA A 103 -4.57 -10.70 2.17
C ALA A 103 -4.43 -12.22 2.02
N MET A 104 -5.26 -12.85 1.19
CA MET A 104 -5.22 -14.30 0.96
C MET A 104 -3.88 -14.75 0.37
N VAL A 105 -3.32 -13.98 -0.58
CA VAL A 105 -2.00 -14.29 -1.17
C VAL A 105 -0.90 -14.16 -0.14
N LEU A 106 -0.86 -13.07 0.64
CA LEU A 106 0.18 -12.85 1.64
C LEU A 106 0.07 -13.85 2.80
N GLU A 107 -1.13 -14.19 3.26
CA GLU A 107 -1.35 -15.20 4.31
C GLU A 107 -0.78 -16.57 3.89
N GLY A 108 -1.01 -16.98 2.64
CA GLY A 108 -0.43 -18.22 2.11
C GLY A 108 1.10 -18.24 2.05
N LEU A 109 1.75 -17.06 2.08
CA LEU A 109 3.20 -16.90 2.07
C LEU A 109 3.80 -16.75 3.47
N GLN A 110 2.99 -16.45 4.48
CA GLN A 110 3.43 -16.11 5.84
C GLN A 110 4.32 -17.20 6.47
N GLU A 111 3.95 -18.47 6.34
CA GLU A 111 4.70 -19.58 6.94
C GLU A 111 6.09 -19.80 6.33
N ASN A 112 6.33 -19.29 5.12
CA ASN A 112 7.58 -19.46 4.38
C ASN A 112 8.27 -18.12 4.08
N ILE A 113 7.84 -17.03 4.72
CA ILE A 113 8.29 -15.68 4.38
C ILE A 113 9.81 -15.54 4.52
N GLU A 114 10.41 -16.15 5.55
CA GLU A 114 11.85 -16.16 5.79
C GLU A 114 12.66 -16.68 4.57
N ARG A 115 12.13 -17.71 3.90
CA ARG A 115 12.75 -18.29 2.71
C ARG A 115 12.62 -17.36 1.51
N TYR A 116 11.45 -16.76 1.33
CA TYR A 116 11.19 -15.81 0.24
C TYR A 116 11.97 -14.51 0.41
N THR A 117 12.16 -14.05 1.65
CA THR A 117 12.87 -12.81 1.95
C THR A 117 14.36 -12.94 1.71
N ASP A 118 14.98 -14.10 2.00
CA ASP A 118 16.40 -14.32 1.70
C ASP A 118 16.64 -14.32 0.17
N ASP A 119 15.83 -15.07 -0.59
CA ASP A 119 15.96 -15.17 -2.04
C ASP A 119 15.61 -13.84 -2.75
N CYS A 120 14.55 -13.14 -2.31
CA CYS A 120 14.13 -11.87 -2.94
C CYS A 120 14.96 -10.68 -2.49
N ALA A 121 15.38 -10.58 -1.22
CA ALA A 121 16.30 -9.52 -0.81
C ALA A 121 17.61 -9.65 -1.57
N GLN A 122 18.10 -10.87 -1.83
CA GLN A 122 19.28 -11.08 -2.64
C GLN A 122 19.07 -10.67 -4.12
N ALA A 123 17.93 -11.04 -4.72
CA ALA A 123 17.60 -10.67 -6.11
C ALA A 123 17.37 -9.16 -6.32
N VAL A 124 16.80 -8.47 -5.32
CA VAL A 124 16.58 -7.02 -5.35
C VAL A 124 17.83 -6.25 -4.95
N ALA A 125 18.65 -6.76 -4.03
CA ALA A 125 19.92 -6.16 -3.61
C ALA A 125 20.94 -5.97 -4.75
N GLU A 126 20.84 -6.76 -5.83
CA GLU A 126 21.65 -6.57 -7.03
C GLU A 126 21.37 -5.21 -7.72
N ASN A 127 20.19 -4.63 -7.52
CA ASN A 127 19.76 -3.39 -8.17
C ASN A 127 19.49 -2.23 -7.19
N ALA A 128 19.12 -2.52 -5.93
CA ALA A 128 18.93 -1.49 -4.90
C ALA A 128 19.01 -2.10 -3.48
N PRO A 129 19.59 -1.39 -2.49
CA PRO A 129 19.73 -1.91 -1.13
C PRO A 129 18.36 -2.12 -0.48
N LEU A 130 18.04 -3.37 -0.16
CA LEU A 130 16.89 -3.79 0.64
C LEU A 130 17.39 -4.80 1.67
N SER A 131 17.18 -4.52 2.96
CA SER A 131 17.47 -5.51 4.00
C SER A 131 16.28 -6.46 4.17
N ARG A 132 16.57 -7.68 4.60
CA ARG A 132 15.56 -8.67 5.00
C ARG A 132 14.56 -8.07 6.00
N ASP A 133 15.08 -7.43 7.05
CA ASP A 133 14.26 -6.83 8.10
C ASP A 133 13.28 -5.79 7.55
N THR A 134 13.70 -4.97 6.58
CA THR A 134 12.82 -3.98 5.95
C THR A 134 11.72 -4.63 5.11
N LEU A 135 12.04 -5.72 4.41
CA LEU A 135 11.06 -6.48 3.63
C LEU A 135 10.05 -7.19 4.54
N GLU A 136 10.52 -7.93 5.56
CA GLU A 136 9.66 -8.60 6.53
C GLU A 136 8.77 -7.59 7.28
N TYR A 137 9.34 -6.47 7.72
CA TYR A 137 8.58 -5.39 8.34
C TYR A 137 7.46 -4.88 7.43
N THR A 138 7.76 -4.62 6.16
CA THR A 138 6.75 -4.15 5.19
C THR A 138 5.68 -5.23 4.96
N PHE A 139 6.09 -6.49 4.82
CA PHE A 139 5.20 -7.64 4.63
C PHE A 139 4.17 -7.73 5.76
N PHE A 140 4.63 -7.74 7.03
CA PHE A 140 3.72 -7.93 8.17
C PHE A 140 2.78 -6.74 8.36
N LYS A 141 3.25 -5.52 8.10
CA LYS A 141 2.42 -4.31 8.16
C LYS A 141 1.32 -4.33 7.10
N TYR A 142 1.65 -4.71 5.86
CA TYR A 142 0.64 -4.88 4.81
C TYR A 142 -0.32 -6.02 5.11
N LEU A 143 0.19 -7.19 5.51
CA LEU A 143 -0.65 -8.35 5.84
C LEU A 143 -1.65 -7.99 6.93
N SER A 144 -1.21 -7.34 8.01
CA SER A 144 -2.06 -6.88 9.12
C SER A 144 -3.21 -5.98 8.64
N ALA A 145 -2.90 -4.93 7.87
CA ALA A 145 -3.91 -3.99 7.35
C ALA A 145 -4.87 -4.63 6.34
N LEU A 146 -4.35 -5.49 5.47
CA LEU A 146 -5.15 -6.17 4.44
C LEU A 146 -6.07 -7.23 5.07
N GLN A 147 -5.61 -7.96 6.10
CA GLN A 147 -6.45 -8.91 6.84
C GLN A 147 -7.60 -8.21 7.55
N GLU A 148 -7.31 -7.09 8.22
CA GLU A 148 -8.35 -6.32 8.90
C GLU A 148 -9.40 -5.83 7.90
N ALA A 149 -8.96 -5.16 6.83
CA ALA A 149 -9.85 -4.69 5.77
C ALA A 149 -10.66 -5.82 5.13
N ALA A 150 -10.04 -6.98 4.87
CA ALA A 150 -10.72 -8.15 4.33
C ALA A 150 -11.78 -8.71 5.29
N SER A 151 -11.52 -8.69 6.59
CA SER A 151 -12.44 -9.18 7.62
C SER A 151 -13.68 -8.28 7.76
N GLU A 152 -13.51 -6.97 7.58
CA GLU A 152 -14.59 -5.98 7.67
C GLU A 152 -15.28 -5.71 6.33
N GLY A 153 -14.77 -6.26 5.22
CA GLY A 153 -15.27 -5.98 3.87
C GLY A 153 -14.98 -4.54 3.42
N LYS A 154 -13.86 -3.98 3.86
CA LYS A 154 -13.40 -2.60 3.65
C LYS A 154 -12.19 -2.53 2.74
N ALA A 155 -11.88 -1.33 2.28
CA ALA A 155 -10.72 -0.99 1.48
C ALA A 155 -9.52 -0.60 2.36
N VAL A 156 -8.34 -0.51 1.73
CA VAL A 156 -7.13 0.06 2.35
C VAL A 156 -6.69 1.30 1.58
N ALA A 157 -6.52 2.42 2.28
CA ALA A 157 -5.87 3.61 1.74
C ALA A 157 -4.44 3.73 2.29
N VAL A 158 -3.50 4.11 1.43
CA VAL A 158 -2.09 4.33 1.79
C VAL A 158 -1.78 5.81 1.60
N ILE A 159 -1.31 6.49 2.64
CA ILE A 159 -0.96 7.92 2.59
C ILE A 159 0.52 8.09 2.92
N HIS A 160 1.22 8.87 2.11
CA HIS A 160 2.66 9.12 2.21
C HIS A 160 2.91 10.52 2.78
N GLU A 161 3.63 10.63 3.90
CA GLU A 161 3.89 11.87 4.64
C GLU A 161 5.38 12.09 4.98
#